data_AF-A0A2G9GAS2-F1
#
_entry.id   AF-A0A2G9GAS2-F1
#
_cell.length_a   1.000
_cell.length_b   1.000
_cell.length_c   1.000
_cell.angle_alpha   90.00
_cell.angle_beta   90.00
_cell.angle_gamma   90.00
#
_symmetry.space_group_name_H-M   'P 1'
#
loop_
_entity.id
_entity.type
_entity.pdbx_description
1 polymer ?
#
loop_
_entity_poly.entity_id
_entity_poly.type
_entity_poly.pdbx_seq_one_letter_code
_entity_poly.pdbx_strand_id
1 'polypeptide(L)'
;MGAMMIPMCGAFFLLLNRQNISLYISTAIVSICTGAITSISIFTTTQLFGTKNFGVNHNILVSNIPIGSFLFGDFAAILYKRGTNNVNGDGNCMGERCYQTTFIIWGSLCGLGILLAYFLHVRTKKLHSHT
;
A
#
# COMPACT_ATOMS: atom_id res chain seq x y z
N MET A 1 -1.52 -0.98 -13.10
CA MET A 1 -1.19 -0.66 -11.68
C MET A 1 -1.98 0.53 -11.15
N GLY A 2 -1.87 1.74 -11.73
CA GLY A 2 -2.54 2.95 -11.19
C GLY A 2 -4.05 2.87 -10.99
N ALA A 3 -4.80 2.21 -11.89
CA ALA A 3 -6.25 2.05 -11.77
C ALA A 3 -6.70 1.26 -10.52
N MET A 4 -5.86 0.31 -10.05
CA MET A 4 -6.15 -0.51 -8.87
C MET A 4 -5.88 0.22 -7.56
N MET A 5 -5.09 1.31 -7.58
CA MET A 5 -4.77 2.10 -6.37
C MET A 5 -5.91 3.03 -5.94
N ILE A 6 -6.80 3.39 -6.87
CA ILE A 6 -7.97 4.25 -6.64
C ILE A 6 -8.97 3.58 -5.67
N PRO A 7 -9.48 2.36 -5.93
CA PRO A 7 -10.36 1.67 -4.98
C PRO A 7 -9.65 1.35 -3.67
N MET A 8 -8.33 1.14 -3.69
CA MET A 8 -7.50 0.94 -2.50
C MET A 8 -7.49 2.16 -1.59
N CYS A 9 -7.31 3.37 -2.14
CA CYS A 9 -7.44 4.62 -1.37
C CYS A 9 -8.85 4.77 -0.78
N GLY A 10 -9.87 4.49 -1.59
CA GLY A 10 -11.26 4.51 -1.14
C GLY A 10 -11.50 3.57 0.05
N ALA A 11 -10.94 2.36 0.01
CA ALA A 11 -11.04 1.39 1.10
C ALA A 11 -10.35 1.86 2.39
N PHE A 12 -9.20 2.55 2.30
CA PHE A 12 -8.54 3.15 3.46
C PHE A 12 -9.32 4.31 4.07
N PHE A 13 -10.00 5.13 3.26
CA PHE A 13 -10.91 6.16 3.76
C PHE A 13 -12.16 5.56 4.40
N LEU A 14 -12.68 4.46 3.84
CA LEU A 14 -13.84 3.74 4.39
C LEU A 14 -13.54 3.15 5.78
N LEU A 15 -12.29 2.73 6.03
CA LEU A 15 -11.81 2.24 7.33
C LEU A 15 -11.87 3.28 8.47
N LEU A 16 -12.04 4.58 8.16
CA LEU A 16 -12.30 5.59 9.20
C LEU A 16 -13.74 5.53 9.74
N ASN A 17 -14.65 4.80 9.09
CA ASN A 17 -16.03 4.71 9.53
C ASN A 17 -16.21 3.63 10.62
N ARG A 18 -17.02 3.94 11.63
CA ARG A 18 -17.20 3.19 12.89
C ARG A 18 -17.84 1.79 12.76
N GLN A 19 -18.10 1.33 11.54
CA GLN A 19 -18.93 0.16 11.23
C GLN A 19 -18.06 -1.07 10.95
N ASN A 20 -18.30 -2.19 11.63
CA ASN A 20 -17.59 -3.46 11.40
C ASN A 20 -17.70 -3.97 9.95
N ILE A 21 -18.85 -3.69 9.31
CA ILE A 21 -19.10 -4.03 7.90
C ILE A 21 -18.14 -3.27 6.97
N SER A 22 -17.82 -2.02 7.29
CA SER A 22 -16.84 -1.21 6.56
C SER A 22 -15.47 -1.88 6.56
N LEU A 23 -15.05 -2.37 7.73
CA LEU A 23 -13.76 -3.01 7.92
C LEU A 23 -13.64 -4.30 7.08
N TYR A 24 -14.70 -5.11 7.03
CA TYR A 24 -14.73 -6.32 6.21
C TYR A 24 -14.67 -6.01 4.70
N ILE A 25 -15.48 -5.05 4.25
CA ILE A 25 -15.51 -4.61 2.85
C ILE A 25 -14.15 -4.04 2.43
N SER A 26 -13.56 -3.15 3.23
CA SER A 26 -12.25 -2.58 2.94
C SER A 26 -11.16 -3.64 2.87
N THR A 27 -11.15 -4.61 3.79
CA THR A 27 -10.15 -5.69 3.79
C THR A 27 -10.29 -6.58 2.55
N ALA A 28 -11.51 -6.87 2.13
CA ALA A 28 -11.76 -7.62 0.89
C ALA A 28 -11.28 -6.84 -0.35
N ILE A 29 -11.57 -5.54 -0.43
CA ILE A 29 -11.12 -4.69 -1.55
C ILE A 29 -9.60 -4.61 -1.58
N VAL A 30 -8.96 -4.35 -0.45
CA VAL A 30 -7.49 -4.22 -0.36
C VAL A 30 -6.80 -5.53 -0.74
N SER A 31 -7.31 -6.68 -0.29
CA SER A 31 -6.72 -7.99 -0.62
C SER A 31 -6.84 -8.31 -2.12
N ILE A 32 -8.01 -8.10 -2.72
CA ILE A 32 -8.22 -8.31 -4.17
C ILE A 32 -7.31 -7.39 -5.00
N CYS A 33 -7.26 -6.09 -4.68
CA CYS A 33 -6.44 -5.13 -5.40
C CYS A 33 -4.94 -5.44 -5.26
N THR A 34 -4.49 -5.81 -4.07
CA THR A 34 -3.08 -6.18 -3.83
C THR A 34 -2.70 -7.42 -4.64
N GLY A 35 -3.54 -8.47 -4.63
CA GLY A 35 -3.31 -9.69 -5.41
C GLY A 35 -3.25 -9.45 -6.92
N ALA A 36 -4.09 -8.53 -7.43
CA ALA A 36 -4.01 -8.11 -8.82
C ALA A 36 -2.69 -7.38 -9.13
N ILE A 37 -2.25 -6.47 -8.26
CA ILE A 37 -0.99 -5.73 -8.43
C ILE A 37 0.21 -6.68 -8.42
N THR A 38 0.27 -7.64 -7.50
CA THR A 38 1.36 -8.62 -7.43
C THR A 38 1.42 -9.49 -8.68
N SER A 39 0.26 -9.94 -9.18
CA SER A 39 0.17 -10.75 -10.40
C SER A 39 0.68 -9.98 -11.64
N ILE A 40 0.24 -8.73 -11.79
CA ILE A 40 0.69 -7.84 -12.88
C ILE A 40 2.19 -7.57 -12.77
N SER A 41 2.71 -7.38 -11.55
CA SER A 41 4.13 -7.14 -11.29
C SER A 41 5.02 -8.31 -11.74
N ILE A 42 4.62 -9.54 -11.38
CA ILE A 42 5.33 -10.77 -11.78
C ILE A 42 5.34 -10.89 -13.30
N PHE A 43 4.19 -10.69 -13.95
CA PHE A 43 4.07 -10.76 -15.40
C PHE A 43 4.90 -9.68 -16.12
N THR A 44 4.92 -8.45 -15.60
CA THR A 44 5.72 -7.37 -16.18
C THR A 44 7.22 -7.68 -16.07
N THR A 45 7.64 -8.28 -14.96
CA THR A 45 9.04 -8.65 -14.71
C THR A 45 9.50 -9.80 -15.62
N THR A 46 8.64 -10.79 -15.89
CA THR A 46 8.96 -11.86 -16.86
C THR A 46 9.08 -11.32 -18.28
N GLN A 47 8.23 -10.37 -18.67
CA GLN A 47 8.24 -9.76 -20.00
C GLN A 47 9.44 -8.81 -20.24
N LEU A 48 9.83 -8.00 -19.26
CA LEU A 48 10.89 -7.00 -19.45
C LEU A 48 12.30 -7.60 -19.47
N PHE A 49 12.55 -8.68 -18.73
CA PHE A 49 13.94 -9.14 -18.50
C PHE A 49 14.36 -10.37 -19.29
N GLY A 50 13.43 -11.09 -19.91
CA GLY A 50 13.74 -12.29 -20.70
C GLY A 50 14.44 -13.39 -19.88
N THR A 51 14.68 -14.54 -20.49
CA THR A 51 15.17 -15.76 -19.82
C THR A 51 16.63 -15.71 -19.37
N LYS A 52 17.41 -14.69 -19.75
CA LYS A 52 18.87 -14.67 -19.51
C LYS A 52 19.29 -14.21 -18.12
N ASN A 53 18.55 -13.28 -17.49
CA ASN A 53 18.82 -12.74 -16.14
C ASN A 53 17.56 -12.68 -15.25
N PHE A 54 16.56 -13.54 -15.53
CA PHE A 54 15.26 -13.54 -14.82
C PHE A 54 15.41 -13.72 -13.30
N GLY A 55 16.33 -14.59 -12.87
CA GLY A 55 16.52 -14.93 -11.46
C GLY A 55 16.91 -13.75 -10.57
N VAL A 56 17.80 -12.86 -11.04
CA VAL A 56 18.29 -11.72 -10.23
C VAL A 56 17.20 -10.65 -10.07
N ASN A 57 16.49 -10.32 -11.15
CA ASN A 57 15.46 -9.28 -11.09
C ASN A 57 14.19 -9.73 -10.40
N HIS A 58 13.82 -11.00 -10.51
CA HIS A 58 12.74 -11.55 -9.70
C HIS A 58 13.09 -11.52 -8.22
N ASN A 59 14.34 -11.83 -7.85
CA ASN A 59 14.78 -11.75 -6.45
C ASN A 59 14.74 -10.31 -5.90
N ILE A 60 15.15 -9.32 -6.70
CA ILE A 60 15.05 -7.90 -6.34
C ILE A 60 13.58 -7.48 -6.15
N LEU A 61 12.69 -7.92 -7.05
CA LEU A 61 11.26 -7.62 -6.96
C LEU A 61 10.64 -8.22 -5.67
N VAL A 62 10.94 -9.49 -5.38
CA VAL A 62 10.44 -10.18 -4.20
C VAL A 62 11.03 -9.60 -2.93
N SER A 63 12.29 -9.17 -2.94
CA SER A 63 12.98 -8.55 -1.79
C SER A 63 12.34 -7.23 -1.35
N ASN A 64 11.64 -6.53 -2.25
CA ASN A 64 10.90 -5.32 -1.90
C ASN A 64 9.76 -5.60 -0.89
N ILE A 65 9.20 -6.82 -0.89
CA ILE A 65 8.12 -7.23 0.02
C ILE A 65 8.60 -7.25 1.49
N PRO A 66 9.65 -8.02 1.88
CA PRO A 66 10.12 -8.04 3.27
C PRO A 66 10.66 -6.70 3.73
N ILE A 67 11.32 -5.91 2.85
CA ILE A 67 11.80 -4.56 3.19
C ILE A 67 10.62 -3.66 3.54
N GLY A 68 9.57 -3.68 2.72
CA GLY A 68 8.34 -2.95 2.99
C GLY A 68 7.67 -3.40 4.28
N SER A 69 7.48 -4.71 4.46
CA SER A 69 6.86 -5.26 5.68
C SER A 69 7.63 -4.90 6.95
N PHE A 70 8.97 -4.87 6.90
CA PHE A 70 9.80 -4.50 8.04
C PHE A 70 9.65 -3.01 8.38
N LEU A 71 9.80 -2.13 7.39
CA LEU A 71 9.69 -0.68 7.60
C LEU A 71 8.29 -0.26 8.05
N PHE A 72 7.25 -0.73 7.36
CA PHE A 72 5.87 -0.40 7.72
C PHE A 72 5.41 -1.09 9.01
N GLY A 73 5.91 -2.31 9.28
CA GLY A 73 5.64 -3.02 10.53
C GLY A 73 6.22 -2.29 11.73
N ASP A 74 7.47 -1.84 11.65
CA ASP A 74 8.12 -1.08 12.72
C ASP A 74 7.44 0.29 12.93
N PHE A 75 7.11 0.99 11.84
CA PHE A 75 6.33 2.23 11.91
C PHE A 75 4.98 2.04 12.60
N ALA A 76 4.25 0.96 12.28
CA ALA A 76 2.99 0.65 12.92
C ALA A 76 3.17 0.35 14.42
N ALA A 77 4.21 -0.37 14.80
CA ALA A 77 4.52 -0.67 16.19
C ALA A 77 4.85 0.60 17.00
N ILE A 78 5.66 1.51 16.44
CA ILE A 78 5.98 2.81 17.07
C ILE A 78 4.71 3.63 17.25
N LEU A 79 3.86 3.69 16.21
CA LEU A 79 2.65 4.49 16.24
C LEU A 79 1.62 3.96 17.26
N TYR A 80 1.49 2.64 17.35
CA TYR A 80 0.65 1.98 18.35
C TYR A 80 1.14 2.26 19.77
N LYS A 81 2.46 2.19 19.99
CA LYS A 81 3.10 2.50 21.28
C LYS A 81 2.90 3.97 21.65
N ARG A 82 2.98 4.90 20.69
CA ARG A 82 2.66 6.32 20.91
C ARG A 82 1.17 6.53 21.21
N GLY A 83 0.27 5.85 20.50
CA GLY A 83 -1.17 5.91 20.77
C GLY A 83 -1.53 5.48 22.21
N THR A 84 -0.93 4.38 22.68
CA THR A 84 -1.09 3.90 24.07
C THR A 84 -0.63 4.93 25.11
N ASN A 85 0.52 5.58 24.90
CA ASN A 85 1.03 6.60 25.83
C ASN A 85 0.14 7.86 25.93
N ASN A 86 -0.66 8.16 24.90
CA ASN A 86 -1.52 9.34 24.88
C ASN A 86 -2.91 9.11 25.50
N VAL A 87 -3.37 7.86 25.64
CA VAL A 87 -4.79 7.56 25.95
C VAL A 87 -5.04 7.19 27.41
N ASN A 88 -4.03 6.72 28.15
CA ASN A 88 -3.92 6.66 29.62
C ASN A 88 -2.90 5.57 29.93
N GLY A 89 -2.01 5.82 30.89
CA GLY A 89 -0.82 5.00 31.20
C GLY A 89 -1.07 3.57 31.72
N ASP A 90 -2.17 2.91 31.36
CA ASP A 90 -2.47 1.54 31.76
C ASP A 90 -3.12 0.75 30.62
N GLY A 91 -2.49 -0.36 30.22
CA GLY A 91 -3.09 -1.47 29.47
C GLY A 91 -3.71 -1.21 28.07
N ASN A 92 -2.94 -1.51 27.02
CA ASN A 92 -3.38 -1.90 25.66
C ASN A 92 -4.54 -1.08 25.01
N CYS A 93 -4.18 -0.02 24.28
CA CYS A 93 -5.11 0.80 23.48
C CYS A 93 -5.64 0.04 22.24
N MET A 94 -6.76 -0.65 22.40
CA MET A 94 -7.44 -1.39 21.33
C MET A 94 -8.66 -0.61 20.82
N GLY A 95 -8.73 -0.37 19.51
CA GLY A 95 -9.90 0.22 18.86
C GLY A 95 -9.57 1.27 17.79
N GLU A 96 -10.60 1.68 17.07
CA GLU A 96 -10.58 2.67 15.97
C GLU A 96 -9.72 3.90 16.29
N ARG A 97 -9.88 4.49 17.49
CA ARG A 97 -9.16 5.70 17.91
C ARG A 97 -7.64 5.50 17.97
N CYS A 98 -7.17 4.29 18.30
CA CYS A 98 -5.75 3.98 18.34
C CYS A 98 -5.16 3.75 16.94
N TYR A 99 -5.94 3.10 16.07
CA TYR A 99 -5.55 2.78 14.70
C TYR A 99 -5.80 3.91 13.70
N GLN A 100 -6.57 4.93 14.08
CA GLN A 100 -6.91 6.07 13.23
C GLN A 100 -5.67 6.72 12.62
N THR A 101 -4.61 6.90 13.42
CA THR A 101 -3.34 7.48 12.95
C THR A 101 -2.69 6.59 11.89
N THR A 102 -2.72 5.26 12.07
CA THR A 102 -2.19 4.30 11.09
C THR A 102 -2.97 4.37 9.79
N PHE A 103 -4.31 4.41 9.85
CA PHE A 103 -5.17 4.51 8.67
C PHE A 103 -4.93 5.80 7.89
N ILE A 104 -4.76 6.94 8.57
CA ILE A 104 -4.44 8.21 7.92
C ILE A 104 -3.09 8.14 7.20
N ILE A 105 -2.06 7.58 7.85
CA ILE A 105 -0.74 7.44 7.24
C ILE A 105 -0.81 6.52 6.02
N TRP A 106 -1.45 5.36 6.13
CA TRP A 106 -1.58 4.41 5.02
C TRP A 106 -2.41 5.00 3.87
N GLY A 107 -3.51 5.69 4.17
CA GLY A 107 -4.30 6.42 3.18
C GLY A 107 -3.49 7.50 2.47
N SER A 108 -2.67 8.27 3.21
CA SER A 108 -1.80 9.31 2.63
C SER A 108 -0.73 8.72 1.72
N LEU A 109 -0.15 7.58 2.09
CA LEU A 109 0.86 6.89 1.31
C LEU A 109 0.26 6.35 0.01
N CYS A 110 -0.95 5.78 0.06
CA CYS A 110 -1.66 5.37 -1.14
C CYS A 110 -1.99 6.57 -2.05
N GLY A 111 -2.39 7.71 -1.47
CA GLY A 111 -2.62 8.96 -2.21
C GLY A 111 -1.35 9.48 -2.91
N LEU A 112 -0.22 9.51 -2.21
CA LEU A 112 1.08 9.84 -2.80
C LEU A 112 1.45 8.88 -3.93
N GLY A 113 1.17 7.59 -3.76
CA GLY A 113 1.37 6.58 -4.80
C GLY A 113 0.54 6.85 -6.06
N ILE A 114 -0.73 7.25 -5.92
CA ILE A 114 -1.57 7.66 -7.07
C ILE A 114 -0.98 8.90 -7.75
N LEU A 115 -0.57 9.91 -6.99
CA LEU A 115 0.03 11.13 -7.53
C LEU A 115 1.30 10.84 -8.32
N LEU A 116 2.19 9.99 -7.79
CA LEU A 116 3.40 9.54 -8.46
C LEU A 116 3.08 8.75 -9.74
N ALA A 117 2.12 7.83 -9.69
CA ALA A 117 1.69 7.06 -10.85
C ALA A 117 1.08 7.95 -11.94
N TYR A 118 0.27 8.94 -11.56
CA TYR A 118 -0.29 9.92 -12.47
C TYR A 118 0.81 10.78 -13.10
N PHE A 119 1.73 11.30 -12.30
CA PHE A 119 2.86 12.09 -12.79
C PHE A 119 3.73 11.31 -13.76
N LEU A 120 4.05 10.05 -13.44
CA LEU A 120 4.78 9.16 -14.33
C LEU A 120 4.01 8.92 -15.64
N HIS A 121 2.69 8.71 -15.57
CA HIS A 121 1.87 8.53 -16.76
C HIS A 121 1.91 9.75 -17.70
N VAL A 122 1.80 10.96 -17.15
CA VAL A 122 1.91 12.21 -17.90
C VAL A 122 3.31 12.34 -18.52
N ARG A 123 4.37 12.05 -17.76
CA ARG A 123 5.75 12.08 -18.26
C ARG A 123 5.97 11.08 -19.40
N THR A 124 5.51 9.84 -19.25
CA THR A 124 5.64 8.80 -20.26
C THR A 124 4.85 9.13 -21.53
N LYS A 125 3.61 9.65 -21.41
CA LYS A 125 2.86 10.12 -22.58
C LYS A 125 3.57 11.26 -23.31
N LYS A 126 4.13 12.22 -22.56
CA LYS A 126 4.90 13.32 -23.14
C LYS A 126 6.15 12.84 -23.87
N LEU A 127 6.82 11.81 -23.35
CA LEU A 127 7.98 11.20 -24.01
C LEU A 127 7.56 10.49 -25.32
N HIS A 128 6.46 9.73 -25.28
CA HIS A 128 5.97 8.96 -26.42
C HIS A 128 5.35 9.83 -27.53
N SER A 129 4.88 11.05 -27.22
CA SER A 129 4.42 11.99 -28.25
C SER A 129 5.54 12.84 -28.87
N HIS A 130 6.78 12.69 -28.38
CA HIS A 130 7.96 13.40 -28.89
C HIS A 130 8.86 12.52 -29.76
N THR A 131 8.45 11.27 -30.01
CA THR A 131 9.01 10.35 -31.02
C THR A 131 7.96 10.15 -32.11
#